data_AF-A0A969GEP5-F1
#
_entry.id   AF-A0A969GEP5-F1
#
_cell.length_a   1.000
_cell.length_b   1.000
_cell.length_c   1.000
_cell.angle_alpha   90.00
_cell.angle_beta   90.00
_cell.angle_gamma   90.00
#
_symmetry.space_group_name_H-M   'P 1'
#
loop_
_entity.id
_entity.type
_entity.pdbx_description
1 polymer ?
#
loop_
_entity_poly.entity_id
_entity_poly.type
_entity_poly.pdbx_seq_one_letter_code
_entity_poly.pdbx_strand_id
1 'polypeptide(L)'
;MENNNKAIDRLVIFTSLVLIFIIFTRAPVDADLWWHLRAGQVMVEQKQILLTDVFSYTRIGADWVNAFWISEILLYNIYSIGGYFGLTFFISIIGVATFTLSPEGSMAALFSKDLY
;
A
#
# COMPACT_ATOMS: atom_id res chain seq x y z
N MET A 1 -29.60 25.76 10.00
CA MET A 1 -28.16 26.09 9.92
C MET A 1 -27.30 24.87 10.26
N GLU A 2 -27.63 24.06 11.27
CA GLU A 2 -26.89 22.84 11.64
C GLU A 2 -26.73 21.78 10.53
N ASN A 3 -27.74 21.61 9.66
CA ASN A 3 -27.70 20.61 8.59
C ASN A 3 -26.68 20.95 7.47
N ASN A 4 -26.44 22.25 7.24
CA ASN A 4 -25.49 22.68 6.20
C ASN A 4 -24.05 22.41 6.61
N ASN A 5 -23.73 22.54 7.90
CA ASN A 5 -22.38 22.29 8.42
C ASN A 5 -22.02 20.80 8.27
N LYS A 6 -22.94 19.90 8.66
CA LYS A 6 -22.77 18.44 8.48
C LYS A 6 -22.59 18.03 7.01
N ALA A 7 -23.25 18.73 6.08
CA ALA A 7 -23.10 18.47 4.65
C ALA A 7 -21.73 18.94 4.12
N ILE A 8 -21.26 20.10 4.56
CA ILE A 8 -19.93 20.64 4.22
C ILE A 8 -18.84 19.72 4.77
N ASP A 9 -18.95 19.26 6.02
CA ASP A 9 -17.97 18.36 6.64
C ASP A 9 -17.84 17.06 5.84
N ARG A 10 -18.98 16.45 5.45
CA ARG A 10 -18.98 15.24 4.61
C ARG A 10 -18.34 15.47 3.25
N LEU A 11 -18.60 16.62 2.63
CA LEU A 11 -18.02 16.97 1.34
C LEU A 11 -16.50 17.13 1.45
N VAL A 12 -16.02 17.80 2.49
CA VAL A 12 -14.59 17.98 2.76
C VAL A 12 -13.92 16.62 2.97
N ILE A 13 -14.48 15.75 3.80
CA ILE A 13 -13.96 14.41 4.04
C ILE A 13 -13.89 13.61 2.74
N PHE A 14 -14.99 13.56 1.99
CA PHE A 14 -15.05 12.83 0.73
C PHE A 14 -14.00 13.33 -0.26
N THR A 15 -13.88 14.65 -0.41
CA THR A 15 -12.92 15.27 -1.32
C THR A 15 -11.48 14.95 -0.90
N SER A 16 -11.17 15.02 0.40
CA SER A 16 -9.85 14.65 0.93
C SER A 16 -9.51 13.19 0.64
N LEU A 17 -10.43 12.25 0.85
CA LEU A 17 -10.19 10.83 0.57
C LEU A 17 -9.95 10.56 -0.92
N VAL A 18 -10.69 11.25 -1.79
CA VAL A 18 -10.48 11.18 -3.25
C VAL A 18 -9.09 11.71 -3.62
N LEU A 19 -8.68 12.85 -3.06
CA LEU A 19 -7.35 13.41 -3.31
C LEU A 19 -6.24 12.49 -2.81
N ILE A 20 -6.40 11.88 -1.63
CA ILE A 20 -5.47 10.87 -1.09
C ILE A 20 -5.37 9.70 -2.08
N PHE A 21 -6.50 9.14 -2.51
CA PHE A 21 -6.52 8.05 -3.49
C PHE A 21 -5.72 8.42 -4.75
N ILE A 22 -5.98 9.60 -5.33
CA ILE A 22 -5.28 10.10 -6.53
C ILE A 22 -3.77 10.21 -6.28
N ILE A 23 -3.33 10.71 -5.13
CA ILE A 23 -1.89 10.83 -4.79
C ILE A 23 -1.21 9.46 -4.80
N PHE A 24 -1.87 8.42 -4.30
CA PHE A 24 -1.33 7.06 -4.27
C PHE A 24 -1.42 6.32 -5.62
N THR A 25 -2.16 6.86 -6.61
CA THR A 25 -2.18 6.27 -7.97
C THR A 25 -0.90 6.50 -8.78
N ARG A 26 0.12 7.15 -8.19
CA ARG A 26 1.40 7.33 -8.87
C ARG A 26 2.04 5.98 -9.13
N ALA A 27 2.58 5.82 -10.35
CA ALA A 27 3.28 4.62 -10.73
C ALA A 27 4.42 4.34 -9.73
N PRO A 28 4.48 3.14 -9.15
CA PRO A 28 5.56 2.80 -8.24
C PRO A 28 6.80 2.45 -9.06
N VAL A 29 7.54 3.48 -9.48
CA VAL A 29 8.78 3.34 -10.27
C VAL A 29 9.99 3.24 -9.33
N ASP A 30 9.86 2.46 -8.26
CA ASP A 30 10.97 2.18 -7.35
C ASP A 30 11.81 1.03 -7.93
N ALA A 31 13.14 1.19 -7.91
CA ALA A 31 14.06 0.13 -8.32
C ALA A 31 13.87 -1.15 -7.46
N ASP A 32 13.51 -0.98 -6.19
CA ASP A 32 13.32 -2.08 -5.25
C ASP A 32 11.99 -2.83 -5.48
N LEU A 33 11.00 -2.22 -6.14
CA LEU A 33 9.73 -2.89 -6.45
C LEU A 33 9.96 -4.14 -7.30
N TRP A 34 10.87 -4.06 -8.28
CA TRP A 34 11.17 -5.19 -9.13
C TRP A 34 11.76 -6.36 -8.34
N TRP A 35 12.62 -6.07 -7.36
CA TRP A 35 13.19 -7.09 -6.48
C TRP A 35 12.09 -7.81 -5.70
N HIS A 36 11.17 -7.06 -5.10
CA HIS A 36 10.04 -7.64 -4.36
C HIS A 36 9.12 -8.49 -5.24
N LEU A 37 8.80 -8.02 -6.45
CA LEU A 37 7.98 -8.79 -7.40
C LEU A 37 8.69 -10.06 -7.86
N ARG A 38 10.01 -9.99 -8.10
CA ARG A 38 10.81 -11.14 -8.52
C ARG A 38 10.98 -12.16 -7.39
N ALA A 39 11.23 -11.70 -6.17
CA ALA A 39 11.29 -12.56 -4.99
C ALA A 39 9.93 -13.25 -4.76
N GLY A 40 8.83 -12.50 -4.84
CA GLY A 40 7.46 -13.03 -4.75
C GLY A 40 7.17 -14.07 -5.82
N GLN A 41 7.56 -13.80 -7.06
CA GLN A 41 7.43 -14.75 -8.18
C GLN A 41 8.14 -16.07 -7.87
N VAL A 42 9.42 -16.02 -7.49
CA VAL A 42 10.23 -17.20 -7.22
C VAL A 42 9.63 -18.00 -6.06
N MET A 43 9.20 -17.34 -4.98
CA MET A 43 8.58 -18.02 -3.84
C MET A 43 7.27 -18.71 -4.20
N VAL A 44 6.43 -18.08 -5.03
CA VAL A 44 5.16 -18.68 -5.49
C VAL A 44 5.41 -19.87 -6.44
N GLU A 45 6.36 -19.74 -7.37
CA GLU A 45 6.70 -20.80 -8.33
C GLU A 45 7.33 -22.02 -7.66
N GLN A 46 8.26 -21.79 -6.73
CA GLN A 46 8.98 -22.85 -6.01
C GLN A 46 8.20 -23.38 -4.81
N LYS A 47 7.16 -22.67 -4.36
CA LYS A 47 6.40 -22.95 -3.13
C LYS A 47 7.29 -23.03 -1.89
N GLN A 48 8.33 -22.20 -1.87
CA GLN A 48 9.33 -22.16 -0.80
C GLN A 48 9.65 -20.71 -0.48
N ILE A 49 9.85 -20.42 0.80
CA ILE A 49 10.29 -19.09 1.24
C ILE A 49 11.77 -18.96 0.89
N LEU A 50 12.15 -17.83 0.28
CA LEU A 50 13.55 -17.52 0.00
C LEU A 50 14.28 -17.22 1.32
N LEU A 51 15.13 -18.16 1.73
CA LEU A 51 16.00 -18.05 2.90
C LEU A 51 17.47 -17.83 2.51
N THR A 52 17.76 -17.78 1.21
CA THR A 52 19.09 -17.51 0.66
C THR A 52 19.00 -16.47 -0.43
N ASP A 53 20.06 -15.70 -0.58
CA ASP A 53 20.15 -14.67 -1.61
C ASP A 53 20.41 -15.31 -2.98
N VAL A 54 19.46 -15.14 -3.89
CA VAL A 54 19.51 -15.70 -5.25
C VAL A 54 19.72 -14.64 -6.33
N PHE A 55 19.82 -13.36 -5.95
CA PHE A 55 19.80 -12.24 -6.89
C PHE A 55 21.07 -11.37 -6.79
N SER A 56 21.71 -11.27 -5.62
CA SER A 56 22.90 -10.43 -5.41
C SER A 56 24.13 -11.00 -6.09
N TYR A 57 24.76 -10.22 -6.97
CA TYR A 57 25.97 -10.64 -7.69
C TYR A 57 27.14 -11.08 -6.78
N THR A 58 27.35 -10.42 -5.63
CA THR A 58 28.50 -10.67 -4.74
C THR A 58 28.21 -11.61 -3.57
N ARG A 59 26.94 -11.99 -3.35
CA ARG A 59 26.50 -12.75 -2.17
C ARG A 59 25.54 -13.90 -2.52
N ILE A 60 25.59 -14.40 -3.76
CA ILE A 60 24.79 -15.55 -4.18
C ILE A 60 24.97 -16.71 -3.20
N GLY A 61 23.87 -17.24 -2.70
CA GLY A 61 23.82 -18.38 -1.79
C GLY A 61 24.06 -18.04 -0.31
N ALA A 62 24.28 -16.78 0.04
CA ALA A 62 24.36 -16.37 1.45
C ALA A 62 22.98 -16.45 2.12
N ASP A 63 22.95 -16.68 3.43
CA ASP A 63 21.72 -16.67 4.21
C ASP A 63 21.04 -15.29 4.11
N TRP A 64 19.75 -15.31 3.82
CA TRP A 64 18.91 -14.13 3.71
C TRP A 64 17.67 -14.28 4.59
N VAL A 65 17.60 -13.49 5.66
CA VAL A 65 16.37 -13.35 6.44
C VAL A 65 15.44 -12.42 5.67
N ASN A 66 14.61 -13.00 4.81
CA ASN A 66 13.62 -12.23 4.06
C ASN A 66 12.48 -11.80 4.98
N ALA A 67 12.55 -10.57 5.50
CA ALA A 67 11.51 -10.00 6.36
C ALA A 67 10.21 -9.64 5.62
N PHE A 68 10.23 -9.59 4.29
CA PHE A 68 9.14 -9.09 3.44
C PHE A 68 8.40 -10.20 2.70
N TRP A 69 8.66 -11.47 3.00
CA TRP A 69 8.18 -12.60 2.21
C TRP A 69 6.66 -12.62 2.02
N ILE A 70 5.88 -12.28 3.05
CA ILE A 70 4.41 -12.23 2.96
C ILE A 70 3.97 -11.15 1.97
N SER A 71 4.53 -9.94 2.11
CA SER A 71 4.19 -8.83 1.22
C SER A 71 4.63 -9.11 -0.21
N GLU A 72 5.79 -9.74 -0.41
CA GLU A 72 6.29 -10.08 -1.74
C GLU A 72 5.39 -11.08 -2.46
N ILE A 73 4.95 -12.13 -1.75
CA ILE A 73 3.97 -13.08 -2.28
C ILE A 73 2.66 -12.36 -2.63
N LEU A 74 2.14 -11.51 -1.74
CA LEU A 74 0.90 -10.78 -1.97
C LEU A 74 1.00 -9.83 -3.17
N LEU A 75 2.05 -9.00 -3.22
CA LEU A 75 2.30 -8.05 -4.30
C LEU A 75 2.46 -8.77 -5.64
N TYR A 76 3.21 -9.88 -5.69
CA TYR A 76 3.34 -10.67 -6.90
C TYR A 76 1.99 -11.24 -7.37
N ASN A 77 1.14 -11.75 -6.48
CA ASN A 77 -0.18 -12.26 -6.87
C ASN A 77 -1.11 -11.16 -7.41
N ILE A 78 -1.05 -9.96 -6.82
CA ILE A 78 -1.82 -8.81 -7.33
C ILE A 78 -1.29 -8.38 -8.71
N TYR A 79 0.03 -8.35 -8.85
CA TYR A 79 0.69 -8.03 -10.12
C TYR A 79 0.39 -9.07 -11.21
N SER A 80 0.35 -10.37 -10.88
CA SER A 80 0.08 -11.41 -11.88
C SER A 80 -1.34 -11.34 -12.45
N ILE A 81 -2.30 -10.81 -11.69
CA ILE A 81 -3.70 -10.65 -12.11
C ILE A 81 -3.93 -9.31 -12.83
N GLY A 82 -3.42 -8.21 -12.27
CA GLY A 82 -3.76 -6.85 -12.71
C GLY A 82 -2.58 -6.01 -13.20
N GLY A 83 -1.37 -6.57 -13.26
CA GLY A 83 -0.14 -5.85 -13.58
C GLY A 83 0.12 -4.66 -12.65
N TYR A 84 0.79 -3.64 -13.18
CA TYR A 84 1.04 -2.39 -12.46
C TYR A 84 -0.25 -1.64 -12.10
N PHE A 85 -1.32 -1.79 -12.89
CA PHE A 85 -2.61 -1.21 -12.57
C PHE A 85 -3.19 -1.82 -11.28
N GLY A 86 -3.18 -3.15 -11.17
CA GLY A 86 -3.63 -3.86 -9.97
C GLY A 86 -2.83 -3.47 -8.73
N LEU A 87 -1.51 -3.39 -8.84
CA LEU A 87 -0.63 -2.94 -7.76
C LEU A 87 -0.96 -1.52 -7.31
N THR A 88 -1.04 -0.59 -8.25
CA THR A 88 -1.29 0.83 -7.98
C THR A 88 -2.66 1.01 -7.33
N PHE A 89 -3.68 0.31 -7.83
CA PHE A 89 -5.02 0.32 -7.27
C PHE A 89 -5.02 -0.22 -5.84
N PHE A 90 -4.39 -1.36 -5.59
CA PHE A 90 -4.29 -1.97 -4.26
C PHE A 90 -3.60 -1.05 -3.24
N ILE A 91 -2.44 -0.48 -3.61
CA ILE A 91 -1.70 0.46 -2.75
C ILE A 91 -2.54 1.70 -2.45
N SER A 92 -3.29 2.21 -3.44
CA SER A 92 -4.17 3.36 -3.26
C SER A 92 -5.29 3.08 -2.27
N ILE A 93 -5.89 1.88 -2.31
CA ILE A 93 -6.90 1.46 -1.34
C ILE A 93 -6.31 1.33 0.06
N ILE A 94 -5.11 0.73 0.20
CA ILE A 94 -4.42 0.65 1.49
C ILE A 94 -4.14 2.05 2.03
N GLY A 95 -3.61 2.95 1.20
CA GLY A 95 -3.34 4.33 1.60
C GLY A 95 -4.58 5.02 2.15
N VAL A 96 -5.69 4.97 1.41
CA VAL A 96 -6.99 5.50 1.89
C VAL A 96 -7.41 4.83 3.20
N ALA A 97 -7.31 3.50 3.31
CA ALA A 97 -7.69 2.76 4.52
C ALA A 97 -6.83 3.16 5.74
N THR A 98 -5.54 3.45 5.56
CA THR A 98 -4.67 3.92 6.64
C THR A 98 -5.16 5.26 7.19
N PHE A 99 -5.49 6.21 6.32
CA PHE A 99 -5.97 7.53 6.76
C PHE A 99 -7.36 7.44 7.42
N THR A 100 -8.26 6.60 6.91
CA THR A 100 -9.59 6.42 7.52
C THR A 100 -9.55 5.74 8.88
N LEU A 101 -8.65 4.77 9.07
CA LEU A 101 -8.51 4.01 10.33
C LEU A 101 -7.62 4.69 11.36
N SER A 102 -6.73 5.59 10.93
CA SER A 102 -5.83 6.27 11.85
C SER A 102 -6.62 7.11 12.88
N PRO A 103 -6.33 6.97 14.19
CA PRO A 103 -7.05 7.73 15.22
C PRO A 103 -6.99 9.24 15.00
N GLU A 104 -5.85 9.73 14.52
CA GLU A 104 -5.58 11.15 14.26
C GLU A 104 -5.98 11.61 12.85
N GLY A 105 -5.95 10.72 11.85
CA GLY A 105 -6.31 11.03 10.46
C GLY A 105 -7.76 10.72 10.12
N SER A 106 -8.53 10.15 11.06
CA SER A 106 -9.98 10.24 11.00
C SER A 106 -10.34 11.74 11.01
N MET A 107 -10.72 12.28 9.85
CA MET A 107 -11.12 13.69 9.73
C MET A 107 -12.23 14.04 10.74
N ALA A 108 -13.01 13.04 11.18
CA ALA A 108 -13.95 13.14 12.29
C ALA A 108 -13.30 13.57 13.62
N ALA A 109 -12.07 13.14 13.93
CA ALA A 109 -11.32 13.54 15.13
C ALA A 109 -10.70 14.94 15.02
N LEU A 110 -10.39 15.41 13.79
CA LEU A 110 -9.92 16.77 13.55
C LEU A 110 -11.04 17.80 13.72
N PHE A 111 -12.26 17.48 13.28
CA PHE A 111 -13.43 18.37 13.43
C PHE A 111 -14.20 18.18 14.75
N SER A 112 -13.91 17.14 15.55
CA SER A 112 -14.50 16.99 16.88
C SER A 112 -13.77 17.78 17.97
N LYS A 113 -12.58 18.34 17.67
CA LYS A 113 -11.78 19.12 18.62
C LYS A 113 -12.20 20.58 18.77
N ASP A 114 -13.21 21.06 18.05
CA ASP A 114 -13.72 22.44 18.13
C ASP A 114 -14.87 22.63 19.14
N LEU A 115 -14.81 21.96 20.30
CA LEU A 115 -15.72 22.22 21.43
C LEU A 115 -14.92 22.47 22.72
N TYR A 116 -14.27 23.63 22.77
CA TYR A 116 -14.05 24.40 24.00
C TYR A 116 -14.68 25.78 23.84
#